data_AF-A0A3N4EP51-F1
#
_entry.id   AF-A0A3N4EP51-F1
#
_cell.length_a   1.000
_cell.length_b   1.000
_cell.length_c   1.000
_cell.angle_alpha   90.00
_cell.angle_beta   90.00
_cell.angle_gamma   90.00
#
_symmetry.space_group_name_H-M   'P 1'
#
loop_
_entity.id
_entity.type
_entity.pdbx_description
1 polymer ?
#
loop_
_entity_poly.entity_id
_entity_poly.type
_entity_poly.pdbx_seq_one_letter_code
_entity_poly.pdbx_strand_id
1 'polypeptide(L)'
;MEIEGVISSLRSTDRYVETIFLEGGCYQFHQFLAALFPEAKALINVGRDHVVTLLNDTCYDITGKVESAGYHELSREDLSLVESWSFSRTRHRGYFLNKVGRALCCTACIVLHCLH
;
A
#
# COMPACT_ATOMS: atom_id res chain seq x y z
N MET A 1 1.87 17.42 -12.18
CA MET A 1 1.51 17.05 -10.79
C MET A 1 2.77 16.55 -10.14
N GLU A 2 3.16 17.09 -8.99
CA GLU A 2 4.38 16.67 -8.29
C GLU A 2 4.12 15.36 -7.54
N ILE A 3 4.84 14.29 -7.90
CA ILE A 3 4.63 12.94 -7.33
C ILE A 3 4.81 12.94 -5.80
N GLU A 4 5.82 13.62 -5.27
CA GLU A 4 6.06 13.70 -3.82
C GLU A 4 4.87 14.34 -3.08
N GLY A 5 4.22 15.33 -3.71
CA GLY A 5 3.00 15.95 -3.18
C GLY A 5 1.84 14.95 -3.10
N VAL A 6 1.69 14.09 -4.12
CA VAL A 6 0.67 13.03 -4.13
C VAL A 6 0.96 11.99 -3.05
N ILE A 7 2.21 11.51 -2.95
CA ILE A 7 2.62 10.49 -1.98
C ILE A 7 2.43 11.00 -0.56
N SER A 8 2.92 12.21 -0.27
CA SER A 8 2.77 12.82 1.06
C SER A 8 1.31 13.07 1.43
N SER A 9 0.50 13.56 0.48
CA SER A 9 -0.94 13.76 0.69
C SER A 9 -1.64 12.44 0.99
N LEU A 10 -1.40 11.39 0.18
CA LEU A 10 -1.98 10.06 0.39
C LEU A 10 -1.57 9.49 1.75
N ARG A 11 -0.27 9.51 2.06
CA ARG A 11 0.26 9.01 3.34
C ARG A 11 -0.34 9.75 4.55
N SER A 12 -0.65 11.05 4.40
CA SER A 12 -1.23 11.85 5.48
C SER A 12 -2.73 11.59 5.72
N THR A 13 -3.43 10.90 4.81
CA THR A 13 -4.88 10.68 4.92
C THR A 13 -5.27 9.81 6.12
N ASP A 14 -4.46 8.79 6.44
CA ASP A 14 -4.66 7.94 7.59
C ASP A 14 -3.32 7.38 8.07
N ARG A 15 -3.14 7.28 9.39
CA ARG A 15 -1.91 6.80 10.04
C ARG A 15 -1.45 5.41 9.61
N TYR A 16 -2.33 4.63 8.98
CA TYR A 16 -2.07 3.25 8.58
C TYR A 16 -1.74 3.10 7.11
N VAL A 17 -1.87 4.15 6.30
CA VAL A 17 -1.61 4.11 4.86
C VAL A 17 -0.18 3.64 4.56
N GLU A 18 0.79 4.19 5.28
CA GLU A 18 2.19 3.77 5.16
C GLU A 18 2.34 2.26 5.44
N THR A 19 1.82 1.78 6.57
CA THR A 19 1.87 0.35 6.93
C THR A 19 1.17 -0.53 5.90
N ILE A 20 -0.01 -0.13 5.41
CA ILE A 20 -0.77 -0.89 4.41
C ILE A 20 0.06 -1.09 3.15
N PHE A 21 0.71 -0.05 2.66
CA PHE A 21 1.48 -0.11 1.43
C PHE A 21 2.87 -0.73 1.61
N LEU A 22 3.47 -0.67 2.79
CA LEU A 22 4.72 -1.38 3.09
C LEU A 22 4.49 -2.88 3.34
N GLU A 23 3.35 -3.28 3.90
CA GLU A 23 3.06 -4.67 4.27
C GLU A 23 2.12 -5.36 3.28
N GLY A 24 2.55 -5.44 2.03
CA GLY A 24 1.84 -6.19 0.98
C GLY A 24 0.84 -5.39 0.16
N GLY A 25 0.82 -4.06 0.31
CA GLY A 25 0.08 -3.14 -0.56
C GLY A 25 0.94 -2.45 -1.65
N CYS A 26 2.26 -2.68 -1.66
CA CYS A 26 3.22 -1.92 -2.48
C CYS A 26 2.91 -1.99 -4.00
N TYR A 27 2.43 -3.13 -4.50
CA TYR A 27 2.02 -3.25 -5.90
C TYR A 27 0.72 -2.49 -6.21
N GLN A 28 -0.25 -2.44 -5.29
CA GLN A 28 -1.45 -1.61 -5.44
C GLN A 28 -1.11 -0.12 -5.38
N PHE A 29 -0.12 0.26 -4.57
CA PHE A 29 0.41 1.62 -4.58
C PHE A 29 1.05 1.98 -5.93
N HIS A 30 1.83 1.06 -6.53
CA HIS A 30 2.32 1.23 -7.89
C HIS A 30 1.16 1.42 -8.90
N GLN A 31 0.12 0.58 -8.85
CA GLN A 31 -1.04 0.73 -9.74
C GLN A 31 -1.74 2.09 -9.58
N PHE A 32 -1.86 2.59 -8.35
CA PHE A 32 -2.38 3.93 -8.09
C PHE A 32 -1.52 5.00 -8.75
N LEU A 33 -0.19 4.93 -8.62
CA LEU A 33 0.71 5.89 -9.28
C LEU A 33 0.66 5.75 -10.80
N ALA A 34 0.61 4.53 -11.36
CA ALA A 34 0.54 4.30 -12.80
C ALA A 34 -0.76 4.85 -13.42
N ALA A 35 -1.86 4.88 -12.67
CA ALA A 35 -3.10 5.53 -13.10
C ALA A 35 -2.97 7.06 -13.22
N LEU A 36 -2.05 7.67 -12.48
CA LEU A 36 -1.80 9.11 -12.46
C LEU A 36 -0.63 9.53 -13.37
N PHE A 37 0.35 8.63 -13.53
CA PHE A 37 1.60 8.82 -14.25
C PHE A 37 1.82 7.62 -15.18
N PRO A 38 1.32 7.67 -16.44
CA PRO A 38 1.34 6.52 -17.36
C PRO A 38 2.73 5.97 -17.71
N GLU A 39 3.78 6.76 -17.50
CA GLU A 39 5.18 6.41 -17.71
C GLU A 39 5.82 5.68 -16.52
N ALA A 40 5.09 5.55 -15.42
CA ALA A 40 5.52 4.80 -14.25
C ALA A 40 5.74 3.31 -14.56
N LYS A 41 6.83 2.74 -14.04
CA LYS A 41 7.14 1.31 -14.16
C LYS A 41 7.27 0.65 -12.80
N ALA A 42 6.81 -0.59 -12.69
CA ALA A 42 7.05 -1.39 -11.49
C ALA A 42 8.46 -1.97 -11.52
N LEU A 43 9.20 -1.80 -10.43
CA LEU A 43 10.42 -2.57 -10.18
C LEU A 43 10.22 -3.44 -8.94
N ILE A 44 10.76 -4.65 -8.97
CA ILE A 44 10.76 -5.59 -7.85
C ILE A 44 12.19 -5.79 -7.34
N ASN A 45 12.35 -5.90 -6.02
CA ASN A 45 13.65 -6.15 -5.44
C ASN A 45 14.14 -7.59 -5.72
N VAL A 46 15.45 -7.83 -5.57
CA VAL A 46 16.04 -9.18 -5.73
C VAL A 46 15.40 -10.21 -4.79
N GLY A 47 14.96 -9.79 -3.60
CA GLY A 47 14.27 -10.65 -2.63
C GLY A 47 12.84 -11.05 -3.02
N ARG A 48 12.26 -10.39 -4.03
CA ARG A 48 10.87 -10.57 -4.49
C ARG A 48 9.86 -10.42 -3.35
N ASP A 49 10.05 -9.43 -2.49
CA ASP A 49 9.16 -9.10 -1.36
C ASP A 49 8.72 -7.63 -1.32
N HIS A 50 9.24 -6.77 -2.21
CA HIS A 50 8.86 -5.37 -2.29
C HIS A 50 8.85 -4.85 -3.73
N VAL A 51 7.88 -4.00 -4.05
CA VAL A 51 7.75 -3.31 -5.34
C VAL A 51 7.85 -1.80 -5.13
N VAL A 52 8.64 -1.15 -5.99
CA VAL A 52 8.75 0.31 -6.08
C VAL A 52 8.30 0.78 -7.46
N THR A 53 7.97 2.06 -7.56
CA THR A 53 7.60 2.71 -8.83
C THR A 53 8.78 3.52 -9.35
N LEU A 54 9.29 3.18 -10.52
CA LEU A 54 10.26 3.98 -11.26
C LEU A 54 9.53 5.05 -12.08
N LEU A 55 9.90 6.31 -11.89
CA LEU A 55 9.40 7.45 -12.63
C LEU A 55 10.52 8.48 -12.83
N ASN A 56 10.82 8.86 -14.08
CA ASN A 56 11.89 9.80 -14.43
C ASN A 56 13.22 9.46 -13.70
N ASP A 57 13.68 8.22 -13.86
CA ASP A 57 14.91 7.67 -13.26
C ASP A 57 14.97 7.67 -11.72
N THR A 58 13.84 7.95 -11.06
CA THR A 58 13.74 7.97 -9.59
C THR A 58 12.78 6.89 -9.12
N CYS A 59 13.15 6.17 -8.06
CA CYS A 59 12.30 5.14 -7.45
C CYS A 59 11.48 5.74 -6.30
N TYR A 60 10.22 5.31 -6.22
CA TYR A 60 9.27 5.77 -5.21
C TYR A 60 8.53 4.60 -4.57
N ASP A 61 8.31 4.71 -3.26
CA ASP A 61 7.33 3.94 -2.50
C ASP A 61 6.43 4.90 -1.68
N ILE A 62 5.63 4.37 -0.76
CA ILE A 62 4.76 5.22 0.08
C ILE A 62 5.55 6.14 1.02
N THR A 63 6.82 5.84 1.32
CA THR A 63 7.72 6.67 2.14
C THR A 63 8.33 7.83 1.35
N GLY A 64 8.31 7.76 0.03
CA GLY A 64 8.78 8.80 -0.87
C GLY A 64 9.85 8.27 -1.80
N LYS A 65 10.94 9.03 -1.97
CA LYS A 65 12.08 8.61 -2.78
C LYS A 65 12.86 7.50 -2.08
N VAL A 66 13.24 6.47 -2.84
CA VAL A 66 14.05 5.35 -2.37
C VAL A 66 15.20 5.07 -3.33
N GLU A 67 16.24 4.39 -2.83
CA GLU A 67 17.37 3.98 -3.66
C GLU A 67 16.96 2.88 -4.64
N SER A 68 17.47 2.96 -5.87
CA SER A 68 17.20 1.98 -6.93
C SER A 68 18.05 0.71 -6.84
N ALA A 69 19.04 0.68 -5.94
CA ALA A 69 19.96 -0.46 -5.82
C ALA A 69 19.20 -1.73 -5.41
N GLY A 70 19.43 -2.82 -6.14
CA GLY A 70 18.80 -4.12 -5.85
C GLY A 70 17.37 -4.29 -6.40
N TYR A 71 16.92 -3.39 -7.28
CA TYR A 71 15.65 -3.50 -7.99
C TYR A 71 15.86 -3.81 -9.48
N HIS A 72 14.92 -4.55 -10.07
CA HIS A 72 14.85 -4.82 -11.50
C HIS A 72 13.40 -4.69 -11.98
N GLU A 73 13.21 -4.47 -13.28
CA GLU A 73 11.87 -4.32 -13.86
C GLU A 73 11.02 -5.56 -13.61
N LEU A 74 9.78 -5.33 -13.15
CA LEU A 74 8.84 -6.40 -12.82
C LEU A 74 8.46 -7.17 -14.09
N SER A 75 8.78 -8.46 -14.12
CA SER A 75 8.53 -9.32 -15.27
C SER A 75 7.09 -9.84 -15.31
N ARG A 76 6.68 -10.43 -16.44
CA ARG A 76 5.33 -11.04 -16.54
C ARG A 76 5.18 -12.23 -15.60
N GLU A 77 6.28 -12.93 -15.33
CA GLU A 77 6.34 -14.06 -14.41
C GLU A 77 6.13 -13.61 -12.96
N ASP A 78 6.58 -12.40 -12.61
CA ASP A 78 6.38 -11.79 -11.29
C ASP A 78 4.93 -11.34 -11.03
N LEU A 79 4.15 -11.06 -12.09
CA LEU A 79 2.78 -10.53 -11.95
C LEU A 79 1.91 -11.41 -11.05
N SER A 80 1.94 -12.74 -11.27
CA SER A 80 1.17 -13.69 -10.48
C SER A 80 1.54 -13.67 -8.99
N LEU A 81 2.79 -13.37 -8.67
CA LEU A 81 3.28 -13.24 -7.30
C LEU A 81 2.76 -11.96 -6.67
N VAL A 82 2.97 -10.81 -7.31
CA VAL A 82 2.65 -9.49 -6.73
C VAL A 82 1.15 -9.22 -6.68
N GLU A 83 0.36 -9.75 -7.62
CA GLU A 83 -1.10 -9.67 -7.58
C GLU A 83 -1.70 -10.47 -6.42
N SER A 84 -0.99 -11.49 -5.94
CA SER A 84 -1.42 -12.27 -4.78
C SER A 84 -1.20 -11.52 -3.45
N TRP A 85 -0.36 -10.49 -3.44
CA TRP A 85 -0.05 -9.71 -2.25
C TRP A 85 -1.21 -8.82 -1.86
N SER A 86 -1.49 -8.79 -0.56
CA SER A 86 -2.48 -7.90 0.02
C SER A 86 -2.20 -7.76 1.51
N PHE A 87 -2.28 -6.54 2.02
CA PHE A 87 -2.27 -6.28 3.46
C PHE A 87 -3.28 -7.13 4.22
N SER A 88 -4.45 -7.41 3.62
CA SER A 88 -5.48 -8.26 4.23
C SER A 88 -5.06 -9.71 4.46
N ARG A 89 -3.98 -10.17 3.80
CA ARG A 89 -3.45 -11.53 3.86
C ARG A 89 -2.18 -11.62 4.71
N THR A 90 -1.61 -10.52 5.19
CA THR A 90 -0.41 -10.53 6.03
C THR A 90 -0.72 -10.88 7.49
N ARG A 91 0.29 -11.41 8.20
CA ARG A 91 0.18 -11.86 9.60
C ARG A 91 -0.19 -10.72 10.56
N HIS A 92 0.08 -9.47 10.19
CA HIS A 92 -0.22 -8.25 10.97
C HIS A 92 -1.72 -7.90 11.05
N ARG A 93 -2.57 -8.55 10.24
CA ARG A 93 -4.04 -8.43 10.30
C ARG A 93 -4.59 -8.63 11.73
N GLY A 94 -4.00 -9.55 12.49
CA GLY A 94 -4.44 -9.86 13.86
C GLY A 94 -4.33 -8.67 14.82
N TYR A 95 -3.30 -7.84 14.70
CA TYR A 95 -3.15 -6.65 15.55
C TYR A 95 -4.00 -5.47 15.08
N PHE A 96 -4.17 -5.32 13.76
CA PHE A 96 -4.97 -4.25 13.16
C PHE A 96 -6.47 -4.42 13.43
N LEU A 97 -7.03 -5.60 13.16
CA LEU A 97 -8.44 -5.89 13.43
C LEU A 97 -8.78 -5.86 14.93
N ASN A 98 -7.84 -6.22 15.80
CA ASN A 98 -8.07 -6.12 17.25
C ASN A 98 -8.14 -4.67 17.76
N LYS A 99 -7.50 -3.71 17.08
CA LYS A 99 -7.62 -2.28 17.41
C LYS A 99 -8.84 -1.63 16.74
N VAL A 100 -9.11 -1.91 15.48
CA VAL A 100 -10.25 -1.33 14.73
C VAL A 100 -11.58 -2.00 15.11
N GLY A 101 -11.57 -3.31 15.40
CA GLY A 101 -12.75 -4.06 15.86
C GLY A 101 -13.28 -3.64 17.23
N ARG A 102 -12.45 -3.01 18.08
CA ARG A 102 -12.93 -2.39 19.33
C ARG A 102 -13.69 -1.08 19.09
N ALA A 103 -13.43 -0.37 17.98
CA ALA A 103 -14.19 0.83 17.63
C ALA A 103 -15.56 0.49 17.04
N LEU A 104 -15.68 -0.61 16.28
CA LEU A 104 -16.95 -1.06 15.69
C LEU A 104 -17.88 -1.76 16.69
N CYS A 105 -17.36 -2.28 17.81
CA CYS A 105 -18.19 -2.89 18.85
C CYS A 105 -18.98 -1.85 19.68
N CYS A 106 -18.57 -0.58 19.70
CA CYS A 106 -19.30 0.47 20.41
C CYS A 106 -20.52 1.01 19.64
N THR A 107 -20.57 0.89 18.31
CA THR A 107 -21.72 1.40 17.53
C THR A 107 -22.88 0.41 17.44
N ALA A 108 -22.63 -0.89 17.68
CA ALA A 108 -23.67 -1.91 17.67
C ALA A 108 -24.50 -1.98 18.97
N CYS A 109 -24.07 -1.33 20.07
CA CYS A 109 -24.84 -1.29 21.32
C CYS A 109 -25.85 -0.13 21.42
N ILE A 110 -25.78 0.90 20.57
CA ILE A 110 -26.65 2.08 20.70
C ILE A 110 -27.99 1.92 19.94
N VAL A 111 -28.10 1.00 18.99
CA VAL A 111 -29.33 0.87 18.18
C VAL A 111 -30.36 -0.09 18.80
N LEU A 112 -30.01 -0.90 19.81
CA LEU A 112 -30.93 -1.87 20.41
C LEU A 112 -31.71 -1.37 21.64
N HIS A 113 -31.60 -0.09 22.02
CA HIS A 113 -32.29 0.46 23.20
C HIS A 113 -33.25 1.63 22.92
N CYS A 114 -33.66 1.83 21.66
CA CYS A 114 -34.63 2.88 21.29
C CYS A 114 -35.83 2.36 20.47
N LEU A 115 -36.29 1.14 20.73
CA LEU A 115 -37.62 0.68 20.30
C LEU A 115 -38.38 0.21 21.55
N HIS A 116 -39.08 1.18 22.16
CA HIS A 116 -40.29 0.92 22.94
C HIS A 116 -41.41 0.48 21.99
#